data_AF-A0A2S4YRD5-F1
#
_entry.id   AF-A0A2S4YRD5-F1
#
_cell.length_a   1.000
_cell.length_b   1.000
_cell.length_c   1.000
_cell.angle_alpha   90.00
_cell.angle_beta   90.00
_cell.angle_gamma   90.00
#
_symmetry.space_group_name_H-M   'P 1'
#
loop_
_entity.id
_entity.type
_entity.pdbx_description
1 polymer ?
#
loop_
_entity_poly.entity_id
_entity_poly.type
_entity_poly.pdbx_seq_one_letter_code
_entity_poly.pdbx_strand_id
1 'polypeptide(L)'
;MPMLYISLGALAVVLALFTLTAHNKILAAVTIALIGALGFATVPPLQKRVLDQAHGAPTLASAVNIGAFNLGNALSAWLGGIVISAGFGYTAPNWVGAALAAAALFLAVLSAALERRAGAPSAVVAGSVPVEQRAPVHH
;
A
#
# COMPACT_ATOMS: atom_id res chain seq x y z
N MET A 1 -8.14 1.33 7.35
CA MET A 1 -6.98 2.13 6.85
C MET A 1 -7.43 3.22 5.87
N PRO A 2 -8.22 4.22 6.31
CA PRO A 2 -8.71 5.27 5.41
C PRO A 2 -7.56 6.08 4.78
N MET A 3 -6.49 6.31 5.53
CA MET A 3 -5.32 7.07 5.09
C MET A 3 -4.66 6.48 3.83
N LEU A 4 -4.53 5.15 3.75
CA LEU A 4 -3.88 4.48 2.61
C LEU A 4 -4.69 4.66 1.31
N TYR A 5 -6.02 4.52 1.39
CA TYR A 5 -6.88 4.68 0.22
C TYR A 5 -6.93 6.13 -0.25
N ILE A 6 -7.01 7.07 0.70
CA ILE A 6 -7.03 8.50 0.41
C ILE A 6 -5.71 8.94 -0.22
N SER A 7 -4.56 8.53 0.34
CA SER A 7 -3.26 8.93 -0.19
C SER A 7 -2.98 8.34 -1.57
N LEU A 8 -3.30 7.06 -1.80
CA LEU A 8 -3.15 6.44 -3.13
C LEU A 8 -4.09 7.04 -4.18
N GLY A 9 -5.36 7.27 -3.83
CA GLY A 9 -6.32 7.89 -4.72
C GLY A 9 -5.94 9.33 -5.06
N ALA A 10 -5.56 10.11 -4.05
CA ALA A 10 -5.09 11.48 -4.26
C ALA A 10 -3.79 11.51 -5.10
N LEU A 11 -2.85 10.61 -4.85
CA LEU A 11 -1.60 10.52 -5.62
C LEU A 11 -1.89 10.21 -7.09
N ALA A 12 -2.78 9.25 -7.38
CA ALA A 12 -3.18 8.93 -8.75
C ALA A 12 -3.79 10.15 -9.47
N VAL A 13 -4.68 10.88 -8.79
CA VAL A 13 -5.30 12.09 -9.32
C VAL A 13 -4.26 13.20 -9.57
N VAL A 14 -3.37 13.46 -8.62
CA VAL A 14 -2.37 14.53 -8.76
C VAL A 14 -1.35 14.19 -9.86
N LEU A 15 -0.96 12.92 -10.02
CA LEU A 15 -0.11 12.48 -11.14
C LEU A 15 -0.79 12.71 -12.49
N ALA A 16 -2.08 12.41 -12.60
CA ALA A 16 -2.85 12.71 -13.82
C ALA A 16 -2.96 14.23 -14.05
N LEU A 17 -3.25 15.02 -13.01
CA LEU A 17 -3.32 16.48 -13.09
C LEU A 17 -2.00 17.12 -13.50
N PHE A 18 -0.87 16.55 -13.08
CA PHE A 18 0.44 17.07 -13.44
C PHE A 18 0.69 17.10 -14.95
N THR A 19 0.08 16.18 -15.69
CA THR A 19 0.18 16.14 -17.17
C THR A 19 -0.40 17.40 -17.81
N LEU A 20 -1.38 18.04 -17.16
CA LEU A 20 -1.99 19.30 -17.58
C LEU A 20 -1.21 20.50 -17.04
N THR A 21 -0.87 20.47 -15.75
CA THR A 21 -0.21 21.60 -15.08
C THR A 21 1.24 21.79 -15.47
N ALA A 22 1.90 20.77 -16.05
CA ALA A 22 3.28 20.83 -16.51
C ALA A 22 3.57 22.01 -17.47
N HIS A 23 2.55 22.52 -18.16
CA HIS A 23 2.68 23.64 -19.11
C HIS A 23 2.72 25.02 -18.42
N ASN A 24 2.42 25.10 -17.12
CA ASN A 24 2.45 26.33 -16.34
C ASN A 24 3.39 26.18 -15.14
N LYS A 25 4.45 26.99 -15.09
CA LYS A 25 5.53 26.88 -14.08
C LYS A 25 5.03 26.89 -12.63
N ILE A 26 4.04 27.74 -12.32
CA ILE A 26 3.51 27.87 -10.96
C ILE A 26 2.68 26.64 -10.60
N LEU A 27 1.77 26.23 -11.50
CA LEU A 27 0.95 25.05 -11.27
C LEU A 27 1.79 23.77 -11.21
N ALA A 28 2.83 23.65 -12.05
CA ALA A 28 3.79 22.56 -12.03
C ALA A 28 4.52 22.48 -10.68
N ALA A 29 5.00 23.60 -10.14
CA ALA A 29 5.67 23.62 -8.83
C ALA A 29 4.75 23.13 -7.70
N VAL A 30 3.50 23.63 -7.68
CA VAL A 30 2.49 23.21 -6.69
C VAL A 30 2.18 21.72 -6.81
N THR A 31 1.93 21.24 -8.02
CA THR A 31 1.58 19.84 -8.26
C THR A 31 2.74 18.88 -7.99
N ILE A 32 3.99 19.25 -8.29
CA ILE A 32 5.19 18.47 -7.92
C ILE A 32 5.30 18.36 -6.40
N ALA A 33 5.09 19.46 -5.66
CA ALA A 33 5.10 19.42 -4.20
C ALA A 33 4.01 18.49 -3.65
N LEU A 34 2.82 18.49 -4.26
CA LEU A 34 1.73 17.58 -3.89
C LEU A 34 2.05 16.13 -4.24
N ILE A 35 2.66 15.84 -5.40
CA ILE A 35 3.13 14.49 -5.76
C ILE A 35 4.08 13.98 -4.68
N GLY A 36 5.07 14.80 -4.29
CA GLY A 36 6.01 14.46 -3.23
C GLY A 36 5.30 14.18 -1.91
N ALA A 37 4.49 15.12 -1.43
CA ALA A 37 3.79 15.00 -0.16
C ALA A 37 2.88 13.75 -0.09
N LEU A 38 2.07 13.51 -1.13
CA LEU A 38 1.17 12.37 -1.20
C LEU A 38 1.92 11.06 -1.38
N GLY A 39 2.99 11.05 -2.19
CA GLY A 39 3.87 9.89 -2.37
C GLY A 39 4.48 9.45 -1.03
N PHE A 40 5.07 10.38 -0.28
CA PHE A 40 5.60 10.09 1.06
C PHE A 40 4.52 9.67 2.06
N ALA A 41 3.30 10.23 1.98
CA ALA A 41 2.20 9.87 2.86
C ALA A 41 1.74 8.40 2.71
N THR A 42 2.08 7.72 1.60
CA THR A 42 1.79 6.28 1.43
C THR A 42 2.71 5.37 2.24
N VAL A 43 3.92 5.83 2.59
CA VAL A 43 4.97 4.97 3.15
C VAL A 43 4.61 4.45 4.55
N PRO A 44 4.21 5.28 5.54
CA PRO A 44 3.93 4.78 6.88
C PRO A 44 2.74 3.79 6.95
N PRO A 45 1.60 4.04 6.28
CA PRO A 45 0.49 3.07 6.25
C PRO A 45 0.88 1.72 5.64
N LEU A 46 1.71 1.70 4.60
CA LEU A 46 2.16 0.46 3.95
C LEU A 46 3.11 -0.33 4.87
N GLN A 47 4.09 0.36 5.47
CA GLN A 47 5.03 -0.27 6.41
C GLN A 47 4.32 -0.86 7.62
N LYS A 48 3.34 -0.14 8.19
CA LYS A 48 2.51 -0.66 9.28
C LYS A 48 1.77 -1.93 8.87
N ARG A 49 1.14 -1.94 7.69
CA ARG A 49 0.33 -3.07 7.22
C ARG A 49 1.15 -4.34 7.04
N VAL A 50 2.38 -4.23 6.53
CA VAL A 50 3.28 -5.39 6.40
C VAL A 50 3.61 -5.97 7.76
N LEU A 51 3.89 -5.12 8.75
CA LEU A 51 4.26 -5.54 10.09
C LEU A 51 3.09 -6.22 10.82
N ASP A 52 1.89 -5.64 10.74
CA ASP A 52 0.66 -6.17 11.36
C ASP A 52 0.33 -7.60 10.84
N GLN A 53 0.78 -7.96 9.64
CA GLN A 53 0.51 -9.27 9.04
C GLN A 53 1.58 -10.34 9.36
N ALA A 54 2.66 -9.97 10.07
CA ALA A 54 3.88 -10.78 10.17
C ALA A 54 4.18 -11.32 11.58
N HIS A 55 3.16 -11.62 12.39
CA HIS A 55 3.31 -12.08 13.79
C HIS A 55 4.22 -13.30 14.00
N GLY A 56 4.36 -14.18 12.99
CA GLY A 56 5.22 -15.38 13.07
C GLY A 56 6.62 -15.26 12.45
N ALA A 57 6.90 -14.20 11.68
CA ALA A 57 8.16 -14.06 10.93
C ALA A 57 8.47 -12.59 10.53
N PRO A 58 8.64 -11.68 11.50
CA PRO A 58 8.78 -10.24 11.23
C PRO A 58 10.03 -9.88 10.41
N THR A 59 11.14 -10.60 10.60
CA THR A 59 12.39 -10.38 9.86
C THR A 59 12.27 -10.74 8.37
N LEU A 60 11.62 -11.86 8.06
CA LEU A 60 11.33 -12.26 6.67
C LEU A 60 10.37 -11.27 6.00
N ALA A 61 9.32 -10.83 6.71
CA ALA A 61 8.37 -9.85 6.19
C ALA A 61 9.03 -8.50 5.89
N SER A 62 9.91 -8.04 6.78
CA SER A 62 10.71 -6.82 6.56
C SER A 62 11.61 -6.94 5.33
N ALA A 63 12.33 -8.06 5.19
CA ALA A 63 13.19 -8.31 4.03
C ALA A 63 12.42 -8.32 2.70
N VAL A 64 11.25 -8.97 2.67
CA VAL A 64 10.36 -8.98 1.50
C VAL A 64 9.85 -7.56 1.19
N ASN A 65 9.50 -6.77 2.19
CA ASN A 65 9.03 -5.40 1.98
C ASN A 65 10.13 -4.48 1.41
N ILE A 66 11.36 -4.60 1.91
CA ILE A 66 12.52 -3.88 1.34
C ILE A 66 12.76 -4.33 -0.11
N GLY A 67 12.71 -5.63 -0.38
CA GLY A 67 12.83 -6.18 -1.73
C GLY A 67 11.74 -5.66 -2.68
N ALA A 68 10.49 -5.64 -2.22
CA ALA A 68 9.35 -5.12 -2.98
C ALA A 68 9.49 -3.62 -3.26
N PHE A 69 9.97 -2.83 -2.30
CA PHE A 69 10.24 -1.41 -2.50
C PHE A 69 11.32 -1.17 -3.56
N ASN A 70 12.43 -1.92 -3.49
CA ASN A 70 13.50 -1.83 -4.49
C ASN A 70 13.03 -2.26 -5.88
N LEU A 71 12.23 -3.34 -5.96
CA LEU A 71 11.62 -3.77 -7.21
C LEU A 71 10.68 -2.70 -7.77
N GLY A 72 9.88 -2.06 -6.93
CA GLY A 72 8.99 -0.96 -7.32
C GLY A 72 9.75 0.23 -7.91
N ASN A 73 10.86 0.63 -7.28
CA ASN A 73 11.72 1.70 -7.79
C ASN A 73 12.35 1.35 -9.14
N ALA A 74 12.87 0.12 -9.27
CA ALA A 74 13.45 -0.37 -10.53
C ALA A 74 12.39 -0.43 -11.64
N LEU A 75 11.21 -0.98 -11.35
CA LEU A 75 10.10 -1.08 -12.30
C LEU A 75 9.63 0.31 -12.75
N SER A 76 9.50 1.25 -11.81
CA SER A 76 9.06 2.62 -12.11
C SER A 76 10.06 3.35 -13.02
N ALA A 77 11.37 3.23 -12.72
CA ALA A 77 12.42 3.80 -13.54
C ALA A 77 12.47 3.17 -14.94
N TRP A 78 12.32 1.84 -15.03
CA TRP A 78 12.30 1.12 -16.29
C TRP A 78 11.09 1.49 -17.16
N LEU A 79 9.88 1.46 -16.59
CA LEU A 79 8.67 1.84 -17.31
C LEU A 79 8.68 3.32 -17.72
N GLY A 80 9.15 4.21 -16.83
CA GLY A 80 9.34 5.63 -17.14
C GLY A 80 10.33 5.84 -18.30
N GLY A 81 11.43 5.07 -18.30
CA GLY A 81 12.39 5.06 -19.39
C GLY A 81 11.78 4.60 -20.71
N ILE A 82 11.03 3.49 -20.71
CA ILE A 82 10.36 2.96 -21.91
C ILE A 82 9.44 4.00 -22.55
N VAL A 83 8.58 4.65 -21.77
CA VAL A 83 7.61 5.60 -22.35
C VAL A 83 8.28 6.87 -22.88
N ILE A 84 9.39 7.30 -22.26
CA ILE A 84 10.19 8.41 -22.78
C ILE A 84 10.89 7.98 -24.08
N SER A 85 11.56 6.81 -24.08
CA SER A 85 12.27 6.28 -25.25
C SER A 85 11.34 5.98 -26.43
N ALA A 86 10.06 5.66 -26.17
CA ALA A 86 9.04 5.48 -27.19
C ALA A 86 8.54 6.80 -27.81
N GLY A 87 9.00 7.96 -27.32
CA GLY A 87 8.66 9.27 -27.88
C GLY A 87 7.37 9.90 -27.36
N PHE A 88 6.76 9.36 -26.29
CA PHE A 88 5.52 9.91 -25.70
C PHE A 88 5.72 11.23 -24.92
N GLY A 89 6.97 11.69 -24.78
CA GLY A 89 7.30 12.96 -24.14
C GLY A 89 7.50 12.88 -22.62
N TYR A 90 7.93 13.98 -22.03
CA TYR A 90 8.36 14.03 -20.61
C TYR A 90 7.22 14.02 -19.59
N THR A 91 5.97 14.21 -20.03
CA THR A 91 4.79 14.08 -19.16
C THR A 91 4.29 12.64 -19.09
N ALA A 92 4.62 11.78 -20.05
CA ALA A 92 4.16 10.39 -20.14
C ALA A 92 4.49 9.51 -18.91
N PRO A 93 5.66 9.63 -18.25
CA PRO A 93 5.92 8.90 -17.00
C PRO A 93 4.89 9.14 -15.90
N ASN A 94 4.22 10.30 -15.88
CA ASN A 94 3.19 10.58 -14.87
C ASN A 94 1.91 9.79 -15.10
N TRP A 95 1.58 9.49 -16.36
CA TRP A 95 0.48 8.56 -16.69
C TRP A 95 0.79 7.14 -16.21
N VAL A 96 2.03 6.69 -16.40
CA VAL A 96 2.50 5.40 -15.87
C VAL A 96 2.39 5.41 -14.34
N GLY A 97 2.87 6.46 -13.68
CA GLY A 97 2.74 6.61 -12.23
C GLY A 97 1.29 6.59 -11.75
N ALA A 98 0.39 7.30 -12.44
CA ALA A 98 -1.03 7.33 -12.13
C ALA A 98 -1.66 5.92 -12.26
N ALA A 99 -1.32 5.18 -13.31
CA ALA A 99 -1.77 3.81 -13.50
C ALA A 99 -1.25 2.86 -12.41
N LEU A 100 0.03 2.98 -12.02
CA LEU A 100 0.62 2.20 -10.94
C LEU A 100 -0.04 2.52 -9.58
N ALA A 101 -0.28 3.80 -9.29
CA ALA A 101 -0.98 4.24 -8.08
C ALA A 101 -2.44 3.72 -8.04
N ALA A 102 -3.14 3.76 -9.17
CA ALA A 102 -4.48 3.21 -9.30
C ALA A 102 -4.50 1.68 -9.11
N ALA A 103 -3.52 0.96 -9.68
CA ALA A 103 -3.37 -0.48 -9.47
C ALA A 103 -3.10 -0.82 -7.99
N ALA A 104 -2.23 -0.06 -7.33
CA ALA A 104 -1.98 -0.21 -5.90
C ALA A 104 -3.25 0.04 -5.05
N LEU A 105 -4.03 1.07 -5.39
CA LEU A 105 -5.32 1.34 -4.73
C LEU A 105 -6.29 0.18 -4.92
N PHE A 106 -6.42 -0.33 -6.15
CA PHE A 106 -7.27 -1.47 -6.46
C PHE A 106 -6.89 -2.71 -5.63
N LEU A 107 -5.59 -3.05 -5.58
CA LEU A 107 -5.09 -4.17 -4.78
C LEU A 107 -5.34 -3.96 -3.28
N ALA A 108 -5.16 -2.74 -2.78
CA ALA A 108 -5.41 -2.43 -1.38
C ALA A 108 -6.89 -2.64 -1.01
N VAL A 109 -7.82 -2.15 -1.86
CA VAL A 109 -9.27 -2.33 -1.67
C VAL A 109 -9.67 -3.80 -1.79
N LEU A 110 -9.16 -4.51 -2.80
CA LEU A 110 -9.43 -5.94 -3.00
C LEU A 110 -8.98 -6.76 -1.78
N SER A 111 -7.76 -6.50 -1.29
CA SER A 111 -7.21 -7.20 -0.14
C SER A 111 -8.06 -6.97 1.12
N ALA A 112 -8.53 -5.74 1.37
CA ALA A 112 -9.44 -5.49 2.48
C ALA A 112 -10.83 -6.12 2.30
N ALA A 113 -11.34 -6.22 1.06
CA ALA A 113 -12.60 -6.90 0.79
C ALA A 113 -12.49 -8.42 1.03
N LEU A 114 -11.34 -9.02 0.71
CA LEU A 114 -11.06 -10.43 0.98
C LEU A 114 -10.94 -10.72 2.48
N GLU A 115 -10.24 -9.85 3.23
CA GLU A 115 -10.15 -9.93 4.70
C GLU A 115 -11.56 -9.88 5.34
N ARG A 116 -12.43 -8.99 4.86
CA ARG A 116 -13.83 -8.90 5.35
C ARG A 116 -14.66 -10.14 5.04
N ARG A 117 -14.40 -10.81 3.90
CA ARG A 117 -15.10 -12.05 3.52
C ARG A 117 -14.64 -13.27 4.32
N ALA A 118 -13.36 -13.33 4.69
CA ALA A 118 -12.81 -14.39 5.51
C ALA A 118 -13.27 -14.33 6.98
N GLY A 119 -13.87 -13.22 7.41
CA GLY A 119 -14.42 -13.01 8.76
C GLY A 119 -15.76 -13.69 9.07
N ALA A 120 -16.24 -14.64 8.27
CA ALA A 120 -17.31 -15.52 8.73
C ALA A 120 -16.77 -16.36 9.89
N PRO A 121 -17.37 -16.30 11.10
CA PRO A 121 -16.78 -16.89 12.29
C PRO A 121 -16.62 -18.40 12.08
N SER A 122 -15.38 -18.86 11.98
CA SER A 122 -15.07 -20.25 12.30
C SER A 122 -15.40 -20.40 13.78
N ALA A 123 -16.57 -20.98 14.05
CA ALA A 123 -16.95 -21.39 15.40
C ALA A 123 -15.83 -22.29 15.93
N VAL A 124 -15.02 -21.72 16.82
CA VAL A 124 -14.04 -22.48 17.59
C VAL A 124 -14.85 -23.40 18.49
N VAL A 125 -15.14 -24.60 17.99
CA VAL A 125 -15.51 -25.75 18.81
C VAL A 125 -14.23 -26.19 19.52
N ALA A 126 -13.85 -25.44 20.55
CA ALA A 126 -12.93 -25.92 21.56
C ALA A 126 -13.77 -26.18 22.81
N GLY A 127 -14.10 -27.46 22.98
CA GLY A 127 -14.96 -27.94 24.04
C GLY A 127 -14.47 -27.48 25.42
N SER A 128 -15.46 -27.11 26.23
CA SER A 128 -15.34 -27.09 27.68
C SER A 128 -14.71 -28.39 28.18
N VAL A 129 -13.46 -28.33 28.64
CA VAL A 129 -12.98 -29.31 29.61
C VAL A 129 -13.51 -28.83 30.96
N PRO A 130 -14.40 -29.58 31.64
CA PRO A 130 -14.81 -29.23 32.99
C PRO A 130 -13.57 -29.35 33.88
N VAL A 131 -13.15 -28.25 34.50
CA VAL A 131 -12.18 -28.31 35.60
C VAL A 131 -12.92 -28.95 36.77
N GLU A 132 -12.76 -30.26 36.90
CA GLU A 132 -13.26 -31.00 38.04
C GLU A 132 -12.55 -30.51 39.31
N GLN A 133 -13.36 -29.95 40.21
CA GLN A 133 -13.04 -29.70 41.61
C GLN A 133 -12.22 -30.86 42.21
N ARG A 134 -11.01 -30.57 42.68
CA ARG A 134 -10.42 -31.30 43.80
C ARG A 134 -10.13 -30.33 44.95
N ALA A 135 -10.70 -30.70 46.08
CA ALA A 135 -10.88 -29.96 47.32
C ALA A 135 -9.56 -29.64 48.07
N PRO A 136 -9.58 -28.77 49.11
CA PRO A 136 -8.38 -28.31 49.79
C PRO A 136 -7.90 -29.35 50.82
N VAL A 137 -6.60 -29.54 50.93
CA VAL A 137 -5.99 -30.29 52.05
C VAL A 137 -5.20 -29.30 52.90
N HIS A 138 -5.74 -29.03 54.08
CA HIS A 138 -5.05 -28.45 55.22
C HIS A 138 -3.90 -29.37 55.66
N HIS A 139 -2.71 -28.81 55.87
CA HIS A 139 -1.77 -29.20 56.92
C HIS A 139 -0.94 -27.98 57.32
#